data_AF-A0A7Y7BJL0-F1
#
_entry.id   AF-A0A7Y7BJL0-F1
#
_cell.length_a   1.000
_cell.length_b   1.000
_cell.length_c   1.000
_cell.angle_alpha   90.00
_cell.angle_beta   90.00
_cell.angle_gamma   90.00
#
_symmetry.space_group_name_H-M   'P 1'
#
loop_
_entity.id
_entity.type
_entity.pdbx_description
1 polymer ?
#
loop_
_entity_poly.entity_id
_entity_poly.type
_entity_poly.pdbx_seq_one_letter_code
_entity_poly.pdbx_strand_id
1 'polypeptide(L)'
;MKQSKVEKEIIPPVERELIEDELTKERFIQVTHKGNNEIYIVNHHNSPHTMREIGRLREVSFRSAGGGTGHEIDMDEYDTTDRCYEQLIVYSREDKEIIGGYRFITGRRAKDPKTGEFDLSTAHYFNFSEQMKNDYLPYSIELGRSWVQPEYQPSVNPRKGVFALANIWDGLGALITRYPEMKYFFGKVTMYKTYNTEARDILLAFMANYFP
;
A
#
# COMPACT_ATOMS: atom_id res chain seq x y z
N MET A 1 7.39 10.41 -30.74
CA MET A 1 6.40 11.17 -29.95
C MET A 1 5.66 10.19 -29.06
N LYS A 2 5.79 10.29 -27.73
CA LYS A 2 4.92 9.52 -26.83
C LYS A 2 3.54 10.18 -26.85
N GLN A 3 2.49 9.41 -27.13
CA GLN A 3 1.12 9.87 -26.87
C GLN A 3 1.06 10.34 -25.42
N SER A 4 0.68 11.61 -25.21
CA SER A 4 0.29 12.10 -23.90
C SER A 4 -0.89 11.24 -23.45
N LYS A 5 -0.68 10.41 -22.43
CA LYS A 5 -1.77 9.65 -21.82
C LYS A 5 -2.75 10.69 -21.28
N VAL A 6 -3.95 10.76 -21.84
CA VAL A 6 -4.99 11.69 -21.37
C VAL A 6 -5.36 11.23 -19.96
N GLU A 7 -4.98 12.02 -18.97
CA GLU A 7 -5.33 11.72 -17.58
C GLU A 7 -6.82 11.99 -17.36
N LYS A 8 -7.51 11.00 -16.81
CA LYS A 8 -8.89 11.19 -16.36
C LYS A 8 -8.91 12.09 -15.12
N GLU A 9 -9.98 12.85 -14.95
CA GLU A 9 -10.24 13.54 -13.69
C GLU A 9 -10.34 12.51 -12.56
N ILE A 10 -9.69 12.80 -11.42
CA ILE A 10 -9.76 11.97 -10.22
C ILE A 10 -11.16 12.12 -9.63
N ILE A 11 -11.76 11.04 -9.13
CA ILE A 11 -13.08 11.11 -8.50
C ILE A 11 -13.10 12.14 -7.34
N PRO A 12 -14.24 12.76 -7.04
CA PRO A 12 -14.36 13.60 -5.85
C PRO A 12 -14.12 12.78 -4.56
N PRO A 13 -13.73 13.44 -3.45
CA PRO A 13 -13.62 12.79 -2.15
C PRO A 13 -14.91 12.07 -1.76
N VAL A 14 -14.76 10.89 -1.14
CA VAL A 14 -15.89 10.19 -0.53
C VAL A 14 -16.34 10.96 0.73
N GLU A 15 -17.64 10.98 1.00
CA GLU A 15 -18.19 11.61 2.21
C GLU A 15 -17.57 10.99 3.47
N ARG A 16 -17.15 11.83 4.42
CA ARG A 16 -16.37 11.41 5.58
C ARG A 16 -17.18 10.51 6.50
N GLU A 17 -18.48 10.78 6.61
CA GLU A 17 -19.41 9.98 7.40
C GLU A 17 -19.46 8.53 6.91
N LEU A 18 -19.48 8.32 5.59
CA LEU A 18 -19.47 6.97 5.01
C LEU A 18 -18.17 6.20 5.31
N ILE A 19 -17.04 6.91 5.36
CA ILE A 19 -15.75 6.33 5.76
C ILE A 19 -15.79 5.99 7.25
N GLU A 20 -16.18 6.93 8.10
CA GLU A 20 -16.26 6.74 9.56
C GLU A 20 -17.18 5.57 9.95
N ASP A 21 -18.31 5.40 9.25
CA ASP A 21 -19.25 4.29 9.46
C ASP A 21 -18.63 2.90 9.18
N GLU A 22 -17.64 2.81 8.29
CA GLU A 22 -16.92 1.57 7.97
C GLU A 22 -15.71 1.31 8.88
N LEU A 23 -15.15 2.36 9.50
CA LEU A 23 -14.02 2.28 10.44
C LEU A 23 -14.43 1.81 11.84
N THR A 24 -15.05 0.63 11.86
CA THR A 24 -15.59 -0.04 13.05
C THR A 24 -14.52 -0.63 13.96
N LYS A 25 -14.93 -1.06 15.16
CA LYS A 25 -14.03 -1.68 16.16
C LYS A 25 -13.43 -2.99 15.66
N GLU A 26 -14.11 -3.70 14.78
CA GLU A 26 -13.66 -4.95 14.17
C GLU A 26 -12.55 -4.72 13.12
N ARG A 27 -12.37 -3.49 12.65
CA ARG A 27 -11.32 -3.07 11.71
C ARG A 27 -10.16 -2.35 12.41
N PHE A 28 -10.43 -1.82 13.60
CA PHE A 28 -9.44 -1.13 14.42
C PHE A 28 -8.32 -2.07 14.88
N ILE A 29 -7.08 -1.58 14.80
CA ILE A 29 -5.89 -2.31 15.22
C ILE A 29 -5.31 -1.70 16.49
N GLN A 30 -4.91 -0.44 16.42
CA GLN A 30 -4.31 0.29 17.55
C GLN A 30 -4.29 1.78 17.29
N VAL A 31 -4.02 2.55 18.34
CA VAL A 31 -3.62 3.96 18.23
C VAL A 31 -2.11 4.01 17.97
N THR A 32 -1.67 4.99 17.19
CA THR A 32 -0.25 5.22 16.90
C THR A 32 0.49 5.76 18.12
N HIS A 33 1.81 5.52 18.20
CA HIS A 33 2.61 5.99 19.33
C HIS A 33 2.77 7.52 19.35
N LYS A 34 2.64 8.18 18.19
CA LYS A 34 2.77 9.63 18.00
C LYS A 34 1.59 10.16 17.19
N GLY A 35 1.05 11.30 17.61
CA GLY A 35 0.00 12.01 16.87
C GLY A 35 -1.44 11.55 17.15
N ASN A 36 -1.66 10.53 18.01
CA ASN A 36 -2.99 10.02 18.35
C ASN A 36 -3.85 9.65 17.13
N ASN A 37 -3.20 9.15 16.07
CA ASN A 37 -3.90 8.64 14.90
C ASN A 37 -4.28 7.17 15.13
N GLU A 38 -5.24 6.68 14.36
CA GLU A 38 -5.74 5.31 14.48
C GLU A 38 -5.28 4.47 13.29
N ILE A 39 -4.98 3.20 13.53
CA ILE A 39 -4.62 2.23 12.49
C ILE A 39 -5.78 1.26 12.29
N TYR A 40 -6.15 1.08 11.03
CA TYR A 40 -7.21 0.17 10.61
C TYR A 40 -6.73 -0.81 9.53
N ILE A 41 -7.34 -1.99 9.50
CA ILE A 41 -7.23 -2.94 8.39
C ILE A 41 -8.61 -3.15 7.78
N VAL A 42 -8.74 -2.82 6.50
CA VAL A 42 -9.98 -2.89 5.73
C VAL A 42 -9.77 -3.51 4.35
N ASN A 43 -10.84 -3.92 3.68
CA ASN A 43 -10.79 -4.33 2.28
C ASN A 43 -12.09 -3.98 1.56
N HIS A 44 -12.13 -4.23 0.24
CA HIS A 44 -13.28 -3.89 -0.60
C HIS A 44 -14.61 -4.51 -0.14
N HIS A 45 -14.58 -5.73 0.42
CA HIS A 45 -15.78 -6.45 0.83
C HIS A 45 -16.39 -5.93 2.13
N ASN A 46 -15.55 -5.40 3.03
CA ASN A 46 -15.99 -4.96 4.34
C ASN A 46 -16.09 -3.43 4.49
N SER A 47 -15.41 -2.68 3.62
CA SER A 47 -15.34 -1.21 3.68
C SER A 47 -15.27 -0.62 2.25
N PRO A 48 -16.31 -0.79 1.41
CA PRO A 48 -16.30 -0.34 0.02
C PRO A 48 -16.14 1.18 -0.16
N HIS A 49 -16.69 2.02 0.73
CA HIS A 49 -16.53 3.48 0.66
C HIS A 49 -15.11 3.90 1.00
N THR A 50 -14.53 3.31 2.04
CA THR A 50 -13.14 3.50 2.46
C THR A 50 -12.18 3.01 1.38
N MET A 51 -12.45 1.87 0.75
CA MET A 51 -11.65 1.35 -0.36
C MET A 51 -11.67 2.30 -1.56
N ARG A 52 -12.83 2.88 -1.88
CA ARG A 52 -12.96 3.89 -2.95
C ARG A 52 -12.13 5.13 -2.63
N GLU A 53 -12.13 5.59 -1.38
CA GLU A 53 -11.30 6.71 -0.94
C GLU A 53 -9.81 6.39 -0.97
N ILE A 54 -9.41 5.19 -0.54
CA ILE A 54 -8.02 4.71 -0.65
C ILE A 54 -7.55 4.75 -2.10
N GLY A 55 -8.37 4.25 -3.04
CA GLY A 55 -8.04 4.28 -4.46
C GLY A 55 -7.88 5.72 -5.00
N ARG A 56 -8.74 6.65 -4.55
CA ARG A 56 -8.64 8.07 -4.92
C ARG A 56 -7.35 8.67 -4.40
N LEU A 57 -7.05 8.50 -3.12
CA LEU A 57 -5.88 9.06 -2.46
C LEU A 57 -4.57 8.47 -2.98
N ARG A 58 -4.56 7.18 -3.34
CA ARG A 58 -3.46 6.56 -4.07
C ARG A 58 -3.20 7.27 -5.39
N GLU A 59 -4.22 7.47 -6.20
CA GLU A 59 -4.05 8.15 -7.50
C GLU A 59 -3.55 9.58 -7.32
N VAL A 60 -4.10 10.34 -6.36
CA VAL A 60 -3.62 11.68 -6.00
C VAL A 60 -2.13 11.64 -5.63
N SER A 61 -1.75 10.71 -4.76
CA SER A 61 -0.39 10.57 -4.26
C SER A 61 0.58 10.17 -5.37
N PHE A 62 0.26 9.11 -6.12
CA PHE A 62 1.15 8.60 -7.16
C PHE A 62 1.25 9.55 -8.35
N ARG A 63 0.18 10.26 -8.76
CA ARG A 63 0.28 11.31 -9.80
C ARG A 63 1.22 12.43 -9.38
N SER A 64 1.11 12.92 -8.14
CA SER A 64 2.02 13.96 -7.63
C SER A 64 3.50 13.55 -7.65
N ALA A 65 3.77 12.24 -7.53
CA ALA A 65 5.12 11.67 -7.60
C ALA A 65 5.57 11.25 -9.03
N GLY A 66 4.70 11.43 -10.05
CA GLY A 66 4.98 11.03 -11.44
C GLY A 66 4.76 9.55 -11.76
N GLY A 67 4.02 8.82 -10.91
CA GLY A 67 3.78 7.38 -10.99
C GLY A 67 2.31 6.94 -11.06
N GLY A 68 1.35 7.89 -11.17
CA GLY A 68 -0.08 7.58 -11.17
C GLY A 68 -0.54 6.72 -12.34
N THR A 69 -1.71 6.11 -12.21
CA THR A 69 -2.29 5.24 -13.25
C THR A 69 -2.81 6.05 -14.44
N GLY A 70 -3.18 7.31 -14.21
CA GLY A 70 -3.88 8.18 -15.16
C GLY A 70 -5.39 7.92 -15.22
N HIS A 71 -5.90 7.01 -14.39
CA HIS A 71 -7.34 6.72 -14.24
C HIS A 71 -7.94 7.53 -13.10
N GLU A 72 -9.27 7.59 -13.03
CA GLU A 72 -9.98 8.35 -11.99
C GLU A 72 -9.74 7.85 -10.56
N ILE A 73 -9.25 6.61 -10.43
CA ILE A 73 -9.00 5.88 -9.18
C ILE A 73 -7.88 4.84 -9.39
N ASP A 74 -6.95 4.69 -8.44
CA ASP A 74 -5.94 3.61 -8.44
C ASP A 74 -6.48 2.41 -7.66
N MET A 75 -7.26 1.58 -8.37
CA MET A 75 -7.69 0.26 -7.94
C MET A 75 -7.46 -0.74 -9.08
N ASP A 76 -6.97 -1.92 -8.76
CA ASP A 76 -6.83 -3.03 -9.71
C ASP A 76 -7.65 -4.26 -9.25
N GLU A 77 -7.63 -5.32 -10.05
CA GLU A 77 -8.38 -6.57 -9.76
C GLU A 77 -8.01 -7.19 -8.41
N TYR A 78 -6.77 -6.98 -7.94
CA TYR A 78 -6.32 -7.48 -6.64
C TYR A 78 -6.98 -6.77 -5.46
N ASP A 79 -7.59 -5.60 -5.67
CA ASP A 79 -8.32 -4.90 -4.63
C ASP A 79 -9.78 -5.41 -4.50
N THR A 80 -10.34 -6.13 -5.48
CA THR A 80 -11.78 -6.47 -5.51
C THR A 80 -12.12 -7.96 -5.60
N THR A 81 -11.14 -8.82 -5.89
CA THR A 81 -11.34 -10.29 -5.91
C THR A 81 -11.77 -10.85 -4.54
N ASP A 82 -12.29 -12.08 -4.51
CA ASP A 82 -12.66 -12.77 -3.25
C ASP A 82 -11.49 -12.88 -2.27
N ARG A 83 -10.27 -13.06 -2.78
CA ARG A 83 -9.01 -13.07 -2.02
C ARG A 83 -8.27 -11.74 -2.13
N CYS A 84 -9.01 -10.62 -2.19
CA CYS A 84 -8.40 -9.31 -2.33
C CYS A 84 -7.41 -8.98 -1.22
N TYR A 85 -6.53 -8.02 -1.53
CA TYR A 85 -5.59 -7.47 -0.60
C TYR A 85 -6.31 -6.71 0.50
N GLU A 86 -5.74 -6.82 1.69
CA GLU A 86 -6.08 -5.98 2.81
C GLU A 86 -5.37 -4.62 2.67
N GLN A 87 -5.97 -3.59 3.25
CA GLN A 87 -5.48 -2.23 3.25
C GLN A 87 -5.22 -1.83 4.69
N LEU A 88 -3.94 -1.65 5.02
CA LEU A 88 -3.51 -1.06 6.28
C LEU A 88 -3.50 0.46 6.10
N ILE A 89 -4.32 1.18 6.85
CA ILE A 89 -4.41 2.64 6.77
C ILE A 89 -4.17 3.30 8.12
N VAL A 90 -3.63 4.50 8.08
CA VAL A 90 -3.56 5.42 9.21
C VAL A 90 -4.64 6.48 9.02
N TYR A 91 -5.48 6.68 10.03
CA TYR A 91 -6.61 7.61 10.01
C TYR A 91 -6.43 8.69 11.08
N SER A 92 -6.58 9.95 10.67
CA SER A 92 -6.60 11.11 11.56
C SER A 92 -8.03 11.36 12.03
N ARG A 93 -8.30 11.15 13.31
CA ARG A 93 -9.59 11.48 13.93
C ARG A 93 -9.82 12.99 14.04
N GLU A 94 -8.75 13.77 14.15
CA GLU A 94 -8.82 15.23 14.21
C GLU A 94 -9.30 15.81 12.88
N ASP A 95 -8.71 15.33 11.77
CA ASP A 95 -9.00 15.84 10.44
C ASP A 95 -10.13 15.09 9.73
N LYS A 96 -10.49 13.90 10.24
CA LYS A 96 -11.38 12.93 9.61
C LYS A 96 -10.90 12.48 8.22
N GLU A 97 -9.61 12.18 8.12
CA GLU A 97 -8.92 11.92 6.85
C GLU A 97 -7.97 10.72 6.95
N ILE A 98 -7.82 9.98 5.86
CA ILE A 98 -6.83 8.89 5.76
C ILE A 98 -5.46 9.51 5.44
N ILE A 99 -4.48 9.35 6.33
CA ILE A 99 -3.14 9.91 6.19
C ILE A 99 -2.34 9.20 5.09
N GLY A 100 -2.42 7.88 5.06
CA GLY A 100 -1.62 7.03 4.18
C GLY A 100 -1.82 5.56 4.53
N GLY A 101 -1.10 4.69 3.83
CA GLY A 101 -1.24 3.26 4.06
C GLY A 101 -0.40 2.36 3.17
N TYR A 102 -0.61 1.07 3.37
CA TYR A 102 -0.04 -0.03 2.61
C TYR A 102 -1.13 -0.98 2.15
N ARG A 103 -0.97 -1.51 0.93
CA ARG A 103 -1.68 -2.70 0.47
C ARG A 103 -0.90 -3.93 0.93
N PHE A 104 -1.56 -4.96 1.45
CA PHE A 104 -0.87 -6.19 1.81
C PHE A 104 -1.70 -7.46 1.66
N ILE A 105 -1.02 -8.59 1.46
CA ILE A 105 -1.61 -9.93 1.50
C ILE A 105 -0.59 -10.93 2.03
N THR A 106 -1.03 -11.87 2.87
CA THR A 106 -0.18 -12.99 3.27
C THR A 106 -0.05 -13.96 2.10
N GLY A 107 1.13 -14.56 1.87
CA GLY A 107 1.28 -15.54 0.79
C GLY A 107 0.39 -16.77 0.97
N ARG A 108 0.06 -17.15 2.22
CA ARG A 108 -0.94 -18.19 2.49
C ARG A 108 -2.32 -17.85 1.91
N ARG A 109 -2.76 -16.59 2.03
CA ARG A 109 -4.03 -16.11 1.45
C ARG A 109 -3.94 -15.95 -0.06
N ALA A 110 -2.79 -15.54 -0.58
CA ALA A 110 -2.58 -15.40 -2.03
C ALA A 110 -2.50 -16.75 -2.75
N LYS A 111 -2.18 -17.85 -2.05
CA LYS A 111 -2.08 -19.18 -2.65
C LYS A 111 -3.45 -19.72 -3.04
N ASP A 112 -3.64 -19.96 -4.33
CA ASP A 112 -4.82 -20.62 -4.86
C ASP A 112 -4.80 -22.11 -4.48
N PRO A 113 -5.84 -22.63 -3.79
CA PRO A 113 -5.86 -24.02 -3.35
C PRO A 113 -6.14 -25.02 -4.49
N LYS A 114 -6.66 -24.57 -5.63
CA LYS A 114 -6.94 -25.39 -6.83
C LYS A 114 -5.71 -25.52 -7.71
N THR A 115 -4.98 -24.42 -7.92
CA THR A 115 -3.82 -24.40 -8.83
C THR A 115 -2.48 -24.51 -8.11
N GLY A 116 -2.43 -24.11 -6.83
CA GLY A 116 -1.19 -24.02 -6.05
C GLY A 116 -0.36 -22.77 -6.35
N GLU A 117 -0.76 -21.96 -7.33
CA GLU A 117 -0.10 -20.71 -7.70
C GLU A 117 -0.47 -19.57 -6.74
N PHE A 118 0.30 -18.48 -6.78
CA PHE A 118 0.10 -17.33 -5.90
C PHE A 118 -0.42 -16.14 -6.68
N ASP A 119 -1.62 -15.68 -6.32
CA ASP A 119 -2.26 -14.48 -6.89
C ASP A 119 -1.67 -13.21 -6.26
N LEU A 120 -0.42 -12.91 -6.64
CA LEU A 120 0.33 -11.77 -6.14
C LEU A 120 0.52 -10.74 -7.25
N SER A 121 0.37 -9.46 -6.92
CA SER A 121 0.62 -8.35 -7.84
C SER A 121 2.05 -8.33 -8.38
N THR A 122 3.03 -8.85 -7.60
CA THR A 122 4.41 -9.05 -8.06
C THR A 122 4.59 -10.23 -9.02
N ALA A 123 3.67 -11.20 -9.07
CA ALA A 123 3.74 -12.33 -10.00
C ALA A 123 3.63 -11.90 -11.47
N HIS A 124 3.06 -10.73 -11.75
CA HIS A 124 3.05 -10.14 -13.10
C HIS A 124 4.40 -9.63 -13.57
N TYR A 125 5.33 -9.36 -12.65
CA TYR A 125 6.64 -8.80 -12.95
C TYR A 125 7.76 -9.83 -12.84
N PHE A 126 7.55 -10.90 -12.07
CA PHE A 126 8.58 -11.86 -11.71
C PHE A 126 8.04 -13.28 -11.81
N ASN A 127 8.90 -14.19 -12.29
CA ASN A 127 8.69 -15.62 -12.16
C ASN A 127 9.29 -16.09 -10.84
N PHE A 128 8.47 -16.61 -9.93
CA PHE A 128 8.94 -17.13 -8.65
C PHE A 128 9.52 -18.54 -8.82
N SER A 129 10.73 -18.76 -8.28
CA SER A 129 11.33 -20.08 -8.20
C SER A 129 10.54 -21.01 -7.27
N GLU A 130 10.70 -22.33 -7.45
CA GLU A 130 10.09 -23.31 -6.54
C GLU A 130 10.51 -23.10 -5.08
N GLN A 131 11.76 -22.69 -4.86
CA GLN A 131 12.25 -22.33 -3.54
C GLN A 131 11.47 -21.13 -2.96
N MET A 132 11.27 -20.07 -3.76
CA MET A 132 10.49 -18.91 -3.34
C MET A 132 9.03 -19.30 -3.01
N LYS A 133 8.41 -20.12 -3.87
CA LYS A 133 7.03 -20.58 -3.71
C LYS A 133 6.82 -21.47 -2.48
N ASN A 134 7.77 -22.35 -2.17
CA ASN A 134 7.59 -23.36 -1.13
C ASN A 134 8.18 -22.95 0.22
N ASP A 135 9.32 -22.25 0.22
CA ASP A 135 10.07 -21.98 1.46
C ASP A 135 9.86 -20.56 2.01
N TYR A 136 9.49 -19.60 1.14
CA TYR A 136 9.42 -18.18 1.51
C TYR A 136 8.01 -17.61 1.46
N LEU A 137 7.31 -17.70 0.32
CA LEU A 137 5.99 -17.10 0.14
C LEU A 137 4.95 -17.53 1.21
N PRO A 138 4.89 -18.79 1.66
CA PRO A 138 3.95 -19.20 2.71
C PRO A 138 4.15 -18.47 4.06
N TYR A 139 5.35 -17.94 4.29
CA TYR A 139 5.74 -17.19 5.50
C TYR A 139 6.00 -15.72 5.21
N SER A 140 5.50 -15.20 4.08
CA SER A 140 5.71 -13.82 3.65
C SER A 140 4.41 -13.03 3.62
N ILE A 141 4.50 -11.73 3.91
CA ILE A 141 3.48 -10.74 3.60
C ILE A 141 4.00 -9.90 2.43
N GLU A 142 3.26 -9.89 1.32
CA GLU A 142 3.55 -8.94 0.25
C GLU A 142 3.05 -7.56 0.66
N LEU A 143 3.91 -6.56 0.50
CA LEU A 143 3.60 -5.16 0.67
C LEU A 143 3.62 -4.47 -0.70
N GLY A 144 2.61 -3.67 -0.97
CA GLY A 144 2.51 -2.90 -2.20
C GLY A 144 1.81 -1.58 -1.97
N ARG A 145 1.83 -0.73 -3.01
CA ARG A 145 1.16 0.58 -3.03
C ARG A 145 1.34 1.32 -1.70
N SER A 146 2.58 1.58 -1.30
CA SER A 146 2.87 2.40 -0.12
C SER A 146 2.67 3.87 -0.46
N TRP A 147 1.87 4.60 0.31
CA TRP A 147 1.58 6.00 0.02
C TRP A 147 1.32 6.81 1.29
N VAL A 148 1.56 8.11 1.18
CA VAL A 148 1.13 9.16 2.11
C VAL A 148 0.52 10.25 1.25
N GLN A 149 -0.73 10.65 1.54
CA GLN A 149 -1.35 11.69 0.72
C GLN A 149 -0.61 13.03 0.84
N PRO A 150 -0.63 13.87 -0.20
CA PRO A 150 0.20 15.08 -0.26
C PRO A 150 0.09 16.00 0.97
N GLU A 151 -1.11 16.22 1.50
CA GLU A 151 -1.32 17.08 2.68
C GLU A 151 -0.67 16.57 3.98
N TYR A 152 -0.22 15.31 4.00
CA TYR A 152 0.49 14.70 5.13
C TYR A 152 1.94 14.37 4.79
N GLN A 153 2.47 14.93 3.69
CA GLN A 153 3.90 14.87 3.41
C GLN A 153 4.62 16.04 4.11
N PRO A 154 5.70 15.81 4.88
CA PRO A 154 6.41 16.88 5.58
C PRO A 154 6.90 18.02 4.70
N SER A 155 7.19 17.75 3.42
CA SER A 155 7.58 18.75 2.43
C SER A 155 6.45 19.70 2.02
N VAL A 156 5.19 19.29 2.19
CA VAL A 156 3.99 20.06 1.85
C VAL A 156 3.41 20.70 3.11
N ASN A 157 3.18 19.89 4.15
CA ASN A 157 2.64 20.34 5.43
C ASN A 157 3.45 19.72 6.58
N PRO A 158 4.47 20.43 7.08
CA PRO A 158 5.33 19.92 8.15
C PRO A 158 4.55 19.56 9.42
N ARG A 159 3.50 20.31 9.76
CA ARG A 159 2.72 20.11 10.99
C ARG A 159 1.92 18.81 10.93
N LYS A 160 1.24 18.54 9.82
CA LYS A 160 0.42 17.33 9.64
C LYS A 160 1.29 16.11 9.31
N GLY A 161 2.34 16.29 8.52
CA GLY A 161 3.15 15.19 8.02
C GLY A 161 4.23 14.66 8.96
N VAL A 162 4.53 15.36 10.06
CA VAL A 162 5.67 15.04 10.95
C VAL A 162 5.69 13.58 11.43
N PHE A 163 4.51 12.96 11.66
CA PHE A 163 4.40 11.59 12.15
C PHE A 163 3.88 10.59 11.12
N ALA A 164 3.55 11.01 9.90
CA ALA A 164 2.88 10.15 8.92
C ALA A 164 3.66 8.85 8.66
N LEU A 165 4.97 8.96 8.39
CA LEU A 165 5.81 7.79 8.14
C LEU A 165 5.95 6.91 9.40
N ALA A 166 6.16 7.50 10.57
CA ALA A 166 6.27 6.76 11.82
C ALA A 166 4.99 5.99 12.16
N ASN A 167 3.83 6.58 11.91
CA ASN A 167 2.52 5.94 12.12
C ASN A 167 2.28 4.78 11.14
N ILE A 168 2.77 4.87 9.92
CA ILE A 168 2.71 3.74 8.99
C ILE A 168 3.60 2.59 9.48
N TRP A 169 4.78 2.90 10.02
CA TRP A 169 5.64 1.88 10.65
C TRP A 169 5.00 1.23 11.88
N ASP A 170 4.26 1.98 12.70
CA ASP A 170 3.46 1.40 13.80
C ASP A 170 2.49 0.34 13.25
N GLY A 171 1.85 0.60 12.12
CA GLY A 171 0.95 -0.34 11.47
C GLY A 171 1.66 -1.59 10.91
N LEU A 172 2.84 -1.44 10.30
CA LEU A 172 3.65 -2.60 9.86
C LEU A 172 4.10 -3.45 11.06
N GLY A 173 4.45 -2.81 12.18
CA GLY A 173 4.74 -3.51 13.44
C GLY A 173 3.54 -4.31 13.95
N ALA A 174 2.35 -3.74 13.87
CA ALA A 174 1.11 -4.42 14.24
C ALA A 174 0.83 -5.66 13.38
N LEU A 175 1.20 -5.65 12.09
CA LEU A 175 1.10 -6.83 11.23
C LEU A 175 1.98 -7.97 11.73
N ILE A 176 3.19 -7.69 12.23
CA ILE A 176 4.09 -8.73 12.77
C ILE A 176 3.45 -9.38 14.01
N THR A 177 2.82 -8.59 14.88
CA THR A 177 2.13 -9.13 16.06
C THR A 177 0.88 -9.92 15.68
N ARG A 178 0.15 -9.47 14.65
CA ARG A 178 -1.08 -10.13 14.19
C ARG A 178 -0.83 -11.43 13.42
N TYR A 179 0.28 -11.50 12.68
CA TYR A 179 0.69 -12.65 11.87
C TYR A 179 2.04 -13.18 12.36
N PRO A 180 2.12 -13.75 13.58
CA PRO A 180 3.37 -14.17 14.20
C PRO A 180 4.09 -15.30 13.45
N GLU A 181 3.39 -16.01 12.57
CA GLU A 181 3.96 -17.03 11.69
C GLU A 181 4.73 -16.45 10.49
N MET A 182 4.51 -15.17 10.17
CA MET A 182 5.14 -14.51 9.04
C MET A 182 6.56 -14.07 9.42
N LYS A 183 7.51 -14.40 8.55
CA LYS A 183 8.94 -14.16 8.74
C LYS A 183 9.48 -13.03 7.88
N TYR A 184 8.78 -12.72 6.78
CA TYR A 184 9.28 -11.80 5.77
C TYR A 184 8.20 -10.81 5.33
N PHE A 185 8.63 -9.57 5.09
CA PHE A 185 7.95 -8.66 4.18
C PHE A 185 8.68 -8.68 2.85
N PHE A 186 7.94 -8.67 1.75
CA PHE A 186 8.52 -8.52 0.41
C PHE A 186 7.61 -7.66 -0.46
N GLY A 187 8.14 -7.16 -1.56
CA GLY A 187 7.37 -6.33 -2.49
C GLY A 187 8.29 -5.70 -3.52
N LYS A 188 7.70 -4.96 -4.46
CA LYS A 188 8.46 -4.19 -5.45
C LYS A 188 8.65 -2.75 -5.01
N VAL A 189 9.82 -2.20 -5.31
CA VAL A 189 10.09 -0.77 -5.19
C VAL A 189 10.17 -0.17 -6.58
N THR A 190 9.50 0.95 -6.78
CA THR A 190 9.58 1.71 -8.04
C THR A 190 10.69 2.74 -7.92
N MET A 191 11.66 2.70 -8.84
CA MET A 191 12.64 3.77 -9.01
C MET A 191 12.20 4.69 -10.16
N TYR A 192 11.74 5.89 -9.83
CA TYR A 192 11.32 6.84 -10.85
C TYR A 192 12.51 7.39 -11.63
N LYS A 193 12.28 7.73 -12.91
CA LYS A 193 13.34 8.29 -13.79
C LYS A 193 13.83 9.67 -13.36
N THR A 194 13.07 10.35 -12.51
CA THR A 194 13.40 11.65 -11.91
C THR A 194 14.35 11.55 -10.74
N TYR A 195 14.69 10.33 -10.27
CA TYR A 195 15.66 10.14 -9.20
C TYR A 195 17.03 10.63 -9.66
N ASN A 196 17.85 11.06 -8.69
CA ASN A 196 19.23 11.40 -8.96
C ASN A 196 19.94 10.20 -9.61
N THR A 197 20.50 10.43 -10.80
CA THR A 197 21.10 9.38 -11.64
C THR A 197 22.25 8.67 -10.93
N GLU A 198 23.14 9.42 -10.28
CA GLU A 198 24.31 8.88 -9.58
C GLU A 198 23.88 7.98 -8.42
N ALA A 199 22.94 8.44 -7.58
CA ALA A 199 22.41 7.63 -6.49
C ALA A 199 21.74 6.34 -6.98
N ARG A 200 20.98 6.41 -8.08
CA ARG A 200 20.35 5.24 -8.70
C ARG A 200 21.39 4.25 -9.22
N ASP A 201 22.41 4.74 -9.90
CA ASP A 201 23.44 3.90 -10.51
C ASP A 201 24.30 3.21 -9.43
N ILE A 202 24.61 3.90 -8.32
CA ILE A 202 25.25 3.30 -7.13
C ILE A 202 24.39 2.18 -6.55
N LEU A 203 23.08 2.42 -6.36
CA LEU A 203 22.16 1.40 -5.84
C LEU A 203 22.10 0.17 -6.75
N LEU A 204 22.00 0.37 -8.07
CA LEU A 204 21.99 -0.71 -9.04
C LEU A 204 23.31 -1.50 -9.04
N ALA A 205 24.45 -0.81 -8.97
CA ALA A 205 25.76 -1.45 -8.89
C ALA A 205 25.91 -2.26 -7.60
N PHE A 206 25.43 -1.73 -6.47
CA PHE A 206 25.39 -2.45 -5.20
C PHE A 206 24.56 -3.73 -5.30
N MET A 207 23.34 -3.63 -5.84
CA MET A 207 22.47 -4.80 -6.03
C MET A 207 23.13 -5.86 -6.93
N ALA A 208 23.70 -5.45 -8.06
CA ALA A 208 24.36 -6.37 -8.99
C ALA A 208 25.61 -7.05 -8.39
N ASN A 209 26.33 -6.36 -7.50
CA ASN A 209 27.55 -6.90 -6.89
C ASN A 209 27.27 -7.86 -5.73
N TYR A 210 26.25 -7.60 -4.91
CA TYR A 210 25.98 -8.37 -3.69
C TYR A 210 24.78 -9.33 -3.82
N PHE A 211 23.92 -9.14 -4.82
CA PHE A 211 22.71 -9.95 -5.05
C PHE A 211 22.52 -10.27 -6.55
N PRO A 212 23.47 -11.00 -7.17
CA PRO A 212 23.41 -11.35 -8.61
C PRO A 212 22.31 -12.35 -8.95
#